data_AF-A0A7Z7BUU1-F1
#
_entry.id   AF-A0A7Z7BUU1-F1
#
_cell.length_a   1.000
_cell.length_b   1.000
_cell.length_c   1.000
_cell.angle_alpha   90.00
_cell.angle_beta   90.00
_cell.angle_gamma   90.00
#
_symmetry.space_group_name_H-M   'P 1'
#
loop_
_entity.id
_entity.type
_entity.pdbx_description
1 polymer ?
#
loop_
_entity_poly.entity_id
_entity_poly.type
_entity_poly.pdbx_seq_one_letter_code
_entity_poly.pdbx_strand_id
1 'polypeptide(L)'
;MAERTFDLPDLGEGLQEATVLEWLVAEGDHVERNAPLVEVETTKSAVELPSPQSGVVARFHVAEGEALEVGAPLVTFTVEDDQAGIVGTVPTEEAPRRRVRLSLPED
;
A
#
# COMPACT_ATOMS: atom_id res chain seq x y z
N MET A 1 1.29 18.78 -12.32
CA MET A 1 2.27 17.78 -11.85
C MET A 1 2.40 17.95 -10.36
N ALA A 2 1.74 17.07 -9.61
CA ALA A 2 1.90 16.95 -8.17
C ALA A 2 2.88 15.82 -7.89
N GLU A 3 3.83 16.06 -7.00
CA GLU A 3 4.76 15.03 -6.53
C GLU A 3 4.13 14.36 -5.31
N ARG A 4 3.99 13.03 -5.35
CA ARG A 4 3.51 12.24 -4.22
C ARG A 4 4.56 11.23 -3.81
N THR A 5 5.06 11.39 -2.59
CA THR A 5 5.90 10.39 -1.95
C THR A 5 5.01 9.27 -1.42
N PHE A 6 5.38 8.04 -1.75
CA PHE A 6 4.84 6.84 -1.14
C PHE A 6 5.86 6.36 -0.11
N ASP A 7 5.46 6.38 1.14
CA ASP A 7 6.25 5.92 2.26
C ASP A 7 6.00 4.43 2.47
N LEU A 8 6.98 3.70 3.01
CA LEU A 8 6.80 2.28 3.32
C LEU A 8 5.67 2.12 4.34
N PRO A 9 4.52 1.49 3.98
CA PRO A 9 3.45 1.28 4.92
C PRO A 9 3.84 0.20 5.94
N ASP A 10 3.16 0.17 7.08
CA ASP A 10 3.31 -0.92 8.05
C ASP A 10 2.81 -2.24 7.42
N LEU A 11 3.73 -3.20 7.29
CA LEU A 11 3.46 -4.51 6.68
C LEU A 11 2.80 -5.51 7.67
N GLY A 12 2.42 -5.06 8.87
CA GLY A 12 1.75 -5.84 9.90
C GLY A 12 2.71 -6.56 10.85
N GLU A 13 2.24 -6.86 12.06
CA GLU A 13 2.97 -7.55 13.16
C GLU A 13 4.08 -6.75 13.90
N GLY A 14 4.15 -5.42 13.74
CA GLY A 14 5.15 -4.61 14.46
C GLY A 14 6.56 -4.74 13.88
N LEU A 15 6.63 -5.03 12.57
CA LEU A 15 7.85 -4.94 11.79
C LEU A 15 8.30 -3.48 11.75
N GLN A 16 9.57 -3.23 12.06
CA GLN A 16 10.15 -1.88 12.05
C GLN A 16 10.84 -1.55 10.72
N GLU A 17 11.20 -2.56 9.93
CA GLU A 17 11.96 -2.41 8.70
C GLU A 17 11.56 -3.48 7.67
N ALA A 18 11.78 -3.17 6.39
CA ALA A 18 11.67 -4.09 5.27
C ALA A 18 12.85 -3.89 4.31
N THR A 19 13.31 -4.96 3.68
CA THR A 19 14.41 -4.92 2.70
C THR A 19 13.85 -4.94 1.29
N VAL A 20 14.29 -4.03 0.43
CA VAL A 20 13.90 -4.05 -0.98
C VAL A 20 14.55 -5.23 -1.67
N LEU A 21 13.76 -6.13 -2.25
CA LEU A 21 14.28 -7.25 -3.05
C LEU A 21 14.59 -6.77 -4.47
N GLU A 22 13.56 -6.30 -5.18
CA GLU A 22 13.70 -5.83 -6.55
C GLU A 22 12.67 -4.75 -6.90
N TRP A 23 13.08 -3.84 -7.78
CA TRP A 23 12.21 -2.86 -8.41
C TRP A 23 11.66 -3.42 -9.72
N LEU A 24 10.33 -3.50 -9.82
CA LEU A 24 9.63 -3.96 -11.02
C LEU A 24 9.39 -2.83 -12.04
N VAL A 25 9.77 -1.61 -11.66
CA VAL A 25 9.58 -0.37 -12.44
C VAL A 25 10.86 0.46 -12.42
N ALA A 26 11.00 1.40 -13.35
CA ALA A 26 12.18 2.26 -13.47
C ALA A 26 11.83 3.75 -13.32
N GLU A 27 12.84 4.59 -13.03
CA GLU A 27 12.66 6.04 -13.00
C GLU A 27 12.24 6.56 -14.39
N GLY A 28 11.19 7.37 -14.44
CA GLY A 28 10.56 7.84 -15.67
C GLY A 28 9.57 6.86 -16.30
N ASP A 29 9.39 5.66 -15.73
CA ASP A 29 8.39 4.70 -16.20
C ASP A 29 6.98 5.07 -15.73
N HIS A 30 5.98 4.71 -16.54
CA HIS A 30 4.58 5.02 -16.27
C HIS A 30 3.87 3.80 -15.66
N VAL A 31 3.42 3.97 -14.42
CA VAL A 31 2.79 2.92 -13.61
C VAL A 31 1.29 3.17 -13.49
N GLU A 32 0.51 2.09 -13.44
CA GLU A 32 -0.94 2.16 -13.27
C GLU A 32 -1.36 1.86 -11.82
N ARG A 33 -2.55 2.33 -11.41
CA ARG A 33 -3.14 1.95 -10.11
C ARG A 33 -3.21 0.42 -9.98
N ASN A 34 -2.81 -0.08 -8.82
CA ASN A 34 -2.67 -1.51 -8.50
C ASN A 34 -1.57 -2.26 -9.28
N ALA A 35 -0.75 -1.57 -10.09
CA ALA A 35 0.40 -2.20 -10.73
C ALA A 35 1.49 -2.51 -9.70
N PRO A 36 2.21 -3.63 -9.83
CA PRO A 36 3.29 -3.98 -8.89
C PRO A 36 4.48 -3.05 -9.10
N LEU A 37 4.96 -2.41 -8.03
CA LEU A 37 6.06 -1.44 -8.09
C LEU A 37 7.38 -2.05 -7.63
N VAL A 38 7.34 -2.69 -6.47
CA VAL A 38 8.53 -3.16 -5.77
C VAL A 38 8.15 -4.34 -4.90
N GLU A 39 9.06 -5.30 -4.83
CA GLU A 39 8.96 -6.43 -3.93
C GLU A 39 9.86 -6.16 -2.71
N VAL A 40 9.30 -6.27 -1.51
CA VAL A 40 10.05 -6.09 -0.26
C VAL A 40 10.00 -7.36 0.56
N GLU A 41 11.14 -7.78 1.12
CA GLU A 41 11.25 -8.88 2.04
C GLU A 41 11.26 -8.39 3.48
N THR A 42 10.45 -9.02 4.30
CA THR A 42 10.49 -8.91 5.76
C THR A 42 11.06 -10.19 6.34
N THR A 43 11.45 -10.18 7.62
CA THR A 43 12.02 -11.33 8.34
C THR A 43 11.24 -12.64 8.22
N LYS A 44 9.94 -12.59 7.89
CA LYS A 44 9.09 -13.77 7.74
C LYS A 44 8.57 -14.00 6.32
N SER A 45 8.46 -12.98 5.49
CA SER A 45 7.77 -13.08 4.19
C SER A 45 8.11 -11.92 3.25
N ALA A 46 8.11 -12.19 1.96
CA ALA A 46 8.10 -11.17 0.91
C ALA A 46 6.68 -10.64 0.67
N VAL A 47 6.57 -9.34 0.44
CA VAL A 47 5.33 -8.61 0.18
C VAL A 47 5.55 -7.70 -1.03
N GLU A 48 4.63 -7.75 -1.99
CA GLU A 48 4.62 -6.86 -3.13
C GLU A 48 3.84 -5.58 -2.79
N LEU A 49 4.42 -4.42 -3.09
CA LEU A 49 3.77 -3.11 -2.89
C LEU A 49 3.15 -2.64 -4.21
N PRO A 50 1.81 -2.67 -4.34
CA PRO A 50 1.13 -2.16 -5.53
C PRO A 50 1.03 -0.63 -5.50
N SER A 51 0.99 -0.03 -6.69
CA SER A 51 0.86 1.42 -6.82
C SER A 51 -0.50 1.91 -6.33
N PRO A 52 -0.55 2.92 -5.44
CA PRO A 52 -1.81 3.47 -4.95
C PRO A 52 -2.56 4.29 -6.01
N GLN A 53 -1.90 4.69 -7.10
CA GLN A 53 -2.44 5.55 -8.16
C GLN A 53 -1.67 5.38 -9.47
N SER A 54 -2.22 5.86 -10.58
CA SER A 54 -1.50 5.90 -11.85
C SER A 54 -0.63 7.15 -11.94
N GLY A 55 0.60 7.03 -12.42
CA GLY A 55 1.57 8.13 -12.46
C GLY A 55 2.90 7.74 -13.07
N VAL A 56 3.86 8.67 -13.06
CA VAL A 56 5.23 8.43 -13.52
C VAL A 56 6.16 8.34 -12.30
N VAL A 57 7.06 7.36 -12.28
CA VAL A 57 8.10 7.26 -11.24
C VAL A 57 9.03 8.46 -11.38
N ALA A 58 9.09 9.33 -10.39
CA ALA A 58 9.98 10.48 -10.40
C ALA A 58 11.39 10.09 -9.93
N ARG A 59 11.47 9.35 -8.82
CA ARG A 59 12.73 8.85 -8.24
C ARG A 59 12.52 7.80 -7.15
N PHE A 60 13.50 6.94 -6.97
CA PHE A 60 13.59 6.01 -5.83
C PHE A 60 14.46 6.60 -4.71
N HIS A 61 14.06 6.42 -3.45
CA HIS A 61 14.85 6.86 -2.29
C HIS A 61 15.65 5.73 -1.64
N VAL A 62 15.44 4.49 -2.09
CA VAL A 62 16.10 3.28 -1.60
C VAL A 62 16.50 2.40 -2.78
N ALA A 63 17.66 1.76 -2.69
CA ALA A 63 18.16 0.84 -3.72
C ALA A 63 17.65 -0.59 -3.50
N GLU A 64 17.74 -1.41 -4.54
CA GLU A 64 17.58 -2.86 -4.40
C GLU A 64 18.63 -3.44 -3.42
N GLY A 65 18.18 -4.30 -2.51
CA GLY A 65 18.99 -4.89 -1.45
C GLY A 65 19.20 -4.01 -0.21
N GLU A 66 18.63 -2.80 -0.14
CA GLU A 66 18.68 -1.96 1.06
C GLU A 66 17.47 -2.15 1.98
N ALA A 67 17.74 -2.03 3.28
CA ALA A 67 16.71 -2.05 4.32
C ALA A 67 16.20 -0.63 4.59
N LEU A 68 14.88 -0.51 4.75
CA LEU A 68 14.18 0.74 4.98
C LEU A 68 13.22 0.60 6.17
N GLU A 69 13.17 1.63 7.02
CA GLU A 69 12.26 1.68 8.17
C GLU A 69 10.81 2.00 7.77
N VAL A 70 9.84 1.48 8.52
CA VAL A 70 8.41 1.79 8.30
C VAL A 70 8.16 3.30 8.44
N GLY A 71 7.46 3.87 7.47
CA GLY A 71 7.18 5.31 7.38
C GLY A 71 8.31 6.13 6.75
N ALA A 72 9.42 5.52 6.34
CA ALA A 72 10.44 6.20 5.55
C ALA A 72 10.03 6.31 4.06
N PRO A 73 10.50 7.33 3.34
CA PRO A 73 10.15 7.54 1.94
C PRO A 73 10.71 6.42 1.06
N LEU A 74 9.84 5.73 0.31
CA LEU A 74 10.22 4.63 -0.57
C LEU A 74 10.48 5.14 -2.00
N VAL A 75 9.48 5.81 -2.57
CA VAL A 75 9.49 6.29 -3.97
C VAL A 75 8.63 7.55 -4.11
N THR A 76 9.05 8.46 -4.97
CA THR A 76 8.24 9.64 -5.34
C THR A 76 7.67 9.44 -6.74
N PHE A 77 6.37 9.66 -6.88
CA PHE A 77 5.65 9.65 -8.15
C PHE A 77 5.26 11.07 -8.56
N THR A 78 5.26 11.34 -9.86
CA THR A 78 4.62 12.52 -10.43
C THR A 78 3.25 12.11 -10.97
N VAL A 79 2.20 12.72 -10.44
CA VAL A 79 0.81 12.50 -10.87
C VAL A 79 0.20 13.78 -11.41
N GLU A 80 -0.69 13.63 -12.39
CA GLU A 80 -1.39 14.76 -13.00
C GLU A 80 -2.73 15.08 -12.31
N ASP A 81 -3.26 14.21 -11.44
CA ASP A 81 -4.59 14.37 -10.82
C ASP A 81 -4.64 14.01 -9.32
N ASP A 82 -5.18 14.94 -8.51
CA ASP A 82 -5.28 14.89 -7.04
C ASP A 82 -6.49 14.06 -6.58
N GLN A 83 -6.45 12.74 -6.79
CA GLN A 83 -7.46 11.80 -6.29
C GLN A 83 -6.79 10.60 -5.60
N ALA A 84 -5.94 10.88 -4.62
CA ALA A 84 -5.37 9.85 -3.76
C ALA A 84 -6.24 9.65 -2.52
N GLY A 85 -7.32 8.89 -2.71
CA GLY A 85 -8.11 8.35 -1.61
C GLY A 85 -7.43 7.12 -1.01
N ILE A 86 -6.80 7.31 0.15
CA ILE A 86 -6.78 6.37 1.28
C ILE A 86 -6.22 4.96 0.96
N VAL A 87 -4.91 4.79 1.10
CA VAL A 87 -4.32 3.46 1.36
C VAL A 87 -4.42 3.24 2.86
N GLY A 88 -5.28 2.31 3.27
CA GLY A 88 -5.44 1.92 4.67
C GLY A 88 -6.79 2.26 5.27
N THR A 89 -7.85 1.60 4.80
CA THR A 89 -8.87 1.12 5.72
C THR A 89 -8.86 -0.39 5.65
N VAL A 90 -8.36 -1.03 6.71
CA VAL A 90 -8.78 -2.38 7.07
C VAL A 90 -10.29 -2.49 6.81
N PRO A 91 -10.79 -3.53 6.10
CA PRO A 91 -12.22 -3.79 6.12
C PRO A 91 -12.58 -4.09 7.58
N THR A 92 -13.04 -3.07 8.29
CA THR A 92 -13.70 -3.23 9.58
C THR A 92 -14.93 -4.07 9.30
N GLU A 93 -14.79 -5.35 9.62
CA GLU A 93 -15.75 -6.13 10.38
C GLU A 93 -17.22 -5.85 10.02
N GLU A 94 -17.75 -6.54 9.01
CA GLU A 94 -19.17 -6.88 9.01
C GLU A 94 -19.33 -8.27 9.63
N ALA A 95 -19.28 -8.32 10.96
CA ALA A 95 -19.78 -9.45 11.73
C ALA A 95 -21.29 -9.30 11.91
N PRO A 96 -22.18 -10.08 11.25
CA PRO A 96 -23.56 -10.10 11.64
C PRO A 96 -23.71 -10.98 12.89
N ARG A 97 -23.65 -10.37 14.07
CA ARG A 97 -24.23 -10.94 15.29
C ARG A 97 -25.27 -9.99 15.85
N ARG A 98 -26.56 -10.25 15.58
CA ARG A 98 -27.54 -10.55 16.65
C ARG A 98 -28.94 -10.85 16.11
N ARG A 99 -29.35 -12.08 16.41
CA ARG A 99 -30.69 -12.52 16.80
C ARG A 99 -31.46 -11.40 17.54
N VAL A 100 -32.67 -11.07 17.06
CA VAL A 100 -33.75 -10.55 17.91
C VAL A 100 -34.96 -11.48 17.78
N ARG A 101 -35.49 -11.83 18.95
CA ARG A 101 -36.66 -12.68 19.18
C ARG A 101 -37.93 -12.11 18.55
N LEU A 102 -38.77 -13.03 18.09
CA LEU A 102 -40.21 -13.19 18.35
C LEU A 102 -41.09 -11.92 18.37
N SER A 103 -42.01 -11.83 17.41
CA SER A 103 -43.36 -11.32 17.62
C SER A 103 -44.30 -12.05 16.64
N LEU A 104 -45.22 -12.85 17.16
CA LEU A 104 -46.35 -13.37 16.39
C LEU A 104 -47.27 -12.19 16.00
N PRO A 105 -47.76 -12.11 14.76
CA PRO A 105 -49.00 -11.40 14.48
C PRO A 105 -50.18 -12.36 14.72
N GLU A 106 -51.01 -12.04 15.72
CA GLU A 106 -52.39 -12.50 15.80
C GLU A 106 -53.22 -11.68 14.80
N ASP A 107 -53.83 -12.34 13.82
CA ASP A 107 -55.18 -12.06 13.30
C ASP A 107 -55.77 -13.37 12.72
#